data_AF-A0A6B2C930-F1
#
_entry.id   AF-A0A6B2C930-F1
#
_cell.length_a   1.000
_cell.length_b   1.000
_cell.length_c   1.000
_cell.angle_alpha   90.00
_cell.angle_beta   90.00
_cell.angle_gamma   90.00
#
_symmetry.space_group_name_H-M   'P 1'
#
loop_
_entity.id
_entity.type
_entity.pdbx_description
1 polymer ?
#
loop_
_entity_poly.entity_id
_entity_poly.type
_entity_poly.pdbx_seq_one_letter_code
_entity_poly.pdbx_strand_id
1 'polypeptide(L)'
;MTKRKSKKETYRDRWLREHPRVSLYLDRDKYEMIKSMAESKNMSVKEFILSLIDGFEKYHEDVEKRVYDRAFKQGYLFALIDFTEDPKTFYEKFKKIYPDEEPLFYTYPCSVCGQPVVANHRSNSAKTVREVVIKTLTEGGWGHKCCFEVKEGKRMSCPHLPKGLK
;
A
#
# COMPACT_ATOMS: atom_id res chain seq x y z
N MET A 1 -44.34 -33.20 -5.41
CA MET A 1 -43.43 -32.55 -4.45
C MET A 1 -44.09 -31.28 -3.91
N THR A 2 -44.58 -31.32 -2.67
CA THR A 2 -45.21 -30.17 -2.01
C THR A 2 -44.14 -29.13 -1.64
N LYS A 3 -44.19 -27.95 -2.27
CA LYS A 3 -43.35 -26.80 -1.88
C LYS A 3 -43.62 -26.47 -0.41
N ARG A 4 -42.66 -26.75 0.47
CA ARG A 4 -42.68 -26.25 1.86
C ARG A 4 -42.74 -24.72 1.80
N LYS A 5 -43.83 -24.12 2.29
CA LYS A 5 -43.93 -22.66 2.47
C LYS A 5 -42.76 -22.23 3.35
N SER A 6 -41.83 -21.42 2.82
CA SER A 6 -40.75 -20.86 3.64
C SER A 6 -41.40 -19.98 4.71
N LYS A 7 -41.11 -20.26 5.99
CA LYS A 7 -41.59 -19.46 7.11
C LYS A 7 -41.13 -18.01 6.87
N LYS A 8 -42.06 -17.06 6.91
CA LYS A 8 -41.76 -15.64 6.70
C LYS A 8 -40.77 -15.21 7.80
N GLU A 9 -39.60 -14.71 7.39
CA GLU A 9 -38.53 -14.31 8.30
C GLU A 9 -39.06 -13.24 9.27
N THR A 10 -38.93 -13.50 10.57
CA THR A 10 -39.35 -12.53 11.58
C THR A 10 -38.31 -11.42 11.73
N TYR A 11 -38.71 -10.28 12.31
CA TYR A 11 -37.76 -9.20 12.65
C TYR A 11 -36.57 -9.72 13.49
N ARG A 12 -36.87 -10.61 14.43
CA ARG A 12 -35.86 -11.25 15.30
C ARG A 12 -34.86 -12.08 14.48
N ASP A 13 -35.34 -12.86 13.52
CA ASP A 13 -34.48 -13.69 12.67
C ASP A 13 -33.55 -12.81 11.82
N ARG A 14 -34.09 -11.71 11.26
CA ARG A 14 -33.33 -10.75 10.49
C ARG A 14 -32.25 -10.06 11.32
N TRP A 15 -32.58 -9.65 12.54
CA TRP A 15 -31.65 -8.99 13.45
C TRP A 15 -30.51 -9.91 13.88
N LEU A 16 -30.81 -11.19 14.19
CA LEU A 16 -29.80 -12.18 14.57
C LEU A 16 -28.86 -12.55 13.41
N ARG A 17 -29.33 -12.46 12.17
CA ARG A 17 -28.48 -12.66 10.98
C ARG A 17 -27.43 -11.57 10.85
N GLU A 18 -27.79 -10.32 11.14
CA GLU A 18 -26.88 -9.18 11.09
C GLU A 18 -26.01 -9.06 12.36
N HIS A 19 -26.44 -9.66 13.48
CA HIS A 19 -25.77 -9.60 14.78
C HIS A 19 -25.52 -11.01 15.34
N PRO A 20 -24.59 -11.77 14.74
CA PRO A 20 -24.29 -13.13 15.18
C PRO A 20 -23.81 -13.14 16.64
N ARG A 21 -24.37 -14.06 17.43
CA ARG A 21 -23.96 -14.23 18.83
C ARG A 21 -22.69 -15.07 18.89
N VAL A 22 -21.66 -14.52 19.54
CA VAL A 22 -20.47 -15.25 19.95
C VAL A 22 -20.60 -15.59 21.44
N SER A 23 -20.18 -16.79 21.84
CA SER A 23 -20.12 -17.21 23.23
C SER A 23 -18.88 -18.06 23.44
N LEU A 24 -18.06 -17.68 24.40
CA LEU A 24 -16.75 -18.28 24.67
C LEU A 24 -16.70 -18.68 26.14
N TYR A 25 -16.11 -19.84 26.41
CA TYR A 25 -15.78 -20.26 27.76
C TYR A 25 -14.31 -19.93 28.01
N LEU A 26 -14.04 -19.23 29.11
CA LEU A 26 -12.71 -18.82 29.51
C LEU A 26 -12.39 -19.40 30.88
N ASP A 27 -11.12 -19.70 31.11
CA ASP A 27 -10.62 -19.98 32.45
C ASP A 27 -10.88 -18.77 33.35
N ARG A 28 -11.15 -19.03 34.64
CA ARG A 28 -11.55 -17.99 35.61
C ARG A 28 -10.55 -16.83 35.66
N ASP A 29 -9.26 -17.14 35.71
CA ASP A 29 -8.20 -16.13 35.80
C ASP A 29 -8.16 -15.21 34.57
N LYS A 30 -8.37 -15.78 33.38
CA LYS A 30 -8.40 -15.00 32.13
C LYS A 30 -9.64 -14.11 32.06
N TYR A 31 -10.79 -14.60 32.52
CA TYR A 31 -12.01 -13.80 32.58
C TYR A 31 -11.85 -12.61 33.53
N GLU A 32 -11.37 -12.83 34.76
CA GLU A 32 -11.16 -11.76 35.74
C GLU A 32 -10.11 -10.75 35.25
N MET A 33 -9.06 -11.22 34.57
CA MET A 33 -8.08 -10.33 33.95
C MET A 33 -8.74 -9.41 32.91
N ILE A 34 -9.49 -9.95 31.95
CA ILE A 34 -10.18 -9.15 30.91
C ILE A 34 -11.18 -8.19 31.55
N LYS A 35 -11.92 -8.65 32.55
CA LYS A 35 -12.88 -7.84 33.29
C LYS A 35 -12.22 -6.66 33.98
N SER A 36 -11.13 -6.88 34.71
CA SER A 36 -10.38 -5.81 35.38
C SER A 36 -9.83 -4.77 34.40
N MET A 37 -9.35 -5.21 33.23
CA MET A 37 -8.89 -4.30 32.17
C MET A 37 -10.03 -3.47 31.59
N ALA A 38 -11.20 -4.07 31.36
CA ALA A 38 -12.39 -3.37 30.90
C ALA A 38 -12.87 -2.33 31.94
N GLU A 39 -12.94 -2.71 33.21
CA GLU A 39 -13.33 -1.83 34.32
C GLU A 39 -12.35 -0.65 34.47
N SER A 40 -11.05 -0.88 34.35
CA SER A 40 -10.04 0.19 34.40
C SER A 40 -10.20 1.25 33.31
N LYS A 41 -10.86 0.89 32.20
CA LYS A 41 -11.17 1.77 31.06
C LYS A 41 -12.62 2.24 31.07
N ASN A 42 -13.38 1.92 32.12
CA ASN A 42 -14.81 2.23 32.25
C ASN A 42 -15.64 1.68 31.07
N MET A 43 -15.32 0.45 30.64
CA MET A 43 -15.97 -0.24 29.52
C MET A 43 -16.61 -1.54 30.01
N SER A 44 -17.66 -1.98 29.30
CA SER A 44 -18.09 -3.37 29.42
C SER A 44 -17.06 -4.32 28.79
N VAL A 45 -17.04 -5.59 29.24
CA VAL A 45 -16.17 -6.62 28.65
C VAL A 45 -16.38 -6.75 27.13
N LYS A 46 -17.63 -6.60 26.66
CA LYS A 46 -17.96 -6.60 25.23
C LYS A 46 -17.28 -5.46 24.50
N GLU A 47 -17.43 -4.23 24.99
CA GLU A 47 -16.84 -3.03 24.36
C GLU A 47 -15.32 -3.09 24.36
N PHE A 48 -14.74 -3.58 25.46
CA PHE A 48 -13.30 -3.77 25.55
C PHE A 48 -12.79 -4.77 24.50
N ILE A 49 -13.42 -5.94 24.38
CA ILE A 49 -13.05 -6.94 23.36
C ILE A 49 -13.19 -6.37 21.94
N LEU A 50 -14.29 -5.67 21.64
CA LEU A 50 -14.48 -5.04 20.33
C LEU A 50 -13.40 -3.98 20.06
N SER A 51 -13.04 -3.17 21.05
CA SER A 51 -11.97 -2.17 20.90
C SER A 51 -10.60 -2.78 20.63
N LEU A 52 -10.34 -3.98 21.16
CA LEU A 52 -9.11 -4.72 20.88
C LEU A 52 -9.10 -5.25 19.43
N ILE A 53 -10.24 -5.75 18.94
CA ILE A 53 -10.38 -6.21 17.55
C ILE A 53 -10.13 -5.05 16.58
N ASP A 54 -10.79 -3.91 16.81
CA ASP A 54 -10.61 -2.70 15.99
C ASP A 54 -9.16 -2.18 16.04
N GLY A 55 -8.52 -2.27 17.22
CA GLY A 55 -7.12 -1.92 17.41
C GLY A 55 -6.16 -2.86 16.68
N PHE A 56 -6.47 -4.16 16.65
CA PHE A 56 -5.69 -5.17 15.94
C PHE A 56 -5.73 -4.98 14.43
N GLU A 57 -6.90 -4.66 13.85
CA GLU A 57 -7.03 -4.36 12.42
C GLU A 57 -6.15 -3.16 12.03
N LYS A 58 -6.22 -2.07 12.79
CA LYS A 58 -5.39 -0.88 12.56
C LYS A 58 -3.89 -1.16 12.70
N TYR A 59 -3.50 -1.97 13.69
CA TYR A 59 -2.11 -2.37 13.87
C TYR A 59 -1.62 -3.21 12.70
N HIS A 60 -2.44 -4.14 12.18
CA HIS A 60 -2.09 -4.95 11.01
C HIS A 60 -1.95 -4.09 9.75
N GLU A 61 -2.88 -3.18 9.48
CA GLU A 61 -2.77 -2.27 8.32
C GLU A 61 -1.51 -1.39 8.41
N ASP A 62 -1.21 -0.84 9.60
CA ASP A 62 -0.01 -0.02 9.80
C ASP A 62 1.29 -0.83 9.68
N VAL A 63 1.32 -2.05 10.19
CA VAL A 63 2.49 -2.93 10.09
C VAL A 63 2.68 -3.40 8.65
N GLU A 64 1.64 -3.85 7.96
CA GLU A 64 1.72 -4.24 6.56
C GLU A 64 2.21 -3.09 5.69
N LYS A 65 1.71 -1.88 5.91
CA LYS A 65 2.16 -0.69 5.18
C LYS A 65 3.63 -0.36 5.47
N ARG A 66 4.07 -0.42 6.73
CA ARG A 66 5.47 -0.19 7.12
C ARG A 66 6.41 -1.28 6.60
N VAL A 67 5.97 -2.53 6.63
CA VAL A 67 6.72 -3.69 6.12
C VAL A 67 6.81 -3.62 4.61
N TYR A 68 5.71 -3.28 3.91
CA TYR A 68 5.69 -3.05 2.47
C TYR A 68 6.62 -1.90 2.08
N ASP A 69 6.53 -0.74 2.74
CA ASP A 69 7.39 0.40 2.46
C ASP A 69 8.87 0.08 2.71
N ARG A 70 9.18 -0.67 3.77
CA ARG A 70 10.56 -1.08 4.09
C ARG A 70 11.06 -2.12 3.09
N ALA A 71 10.27 -3.13 2.76
CA ALA A 71 10.60 -4.18 1.80
C ALA A 71 10.72 -3.61 0.37
N PHE A 72 9.86 -2.66 -0.01
CA PHE A 72 9.92 -1.96 -1.28
C PHE A 72 11.20 -1.12 -1.37
N LYS A 73 11.53 -0.33 -0.34
CA LYS A 73 12.77 0.46 -0.29
C LYS A 73 14.01 -0.43 -0.31
N GLN A 74 14.02 -1.52 0.44
CA GLN A 74 15.12 -2.47 0.46
C GLN A 74 15.26 -3.21 -0.88
N GLY A 75 14.16 -3.73 -1.44
CA GLY A 75 14.16 -4.39 -2.74
C GLY A 75 14.60 -3.46 -3.87
N TYR A 76 14.20 -2.18 -3.82
CA TYR A 76 14.68 -1.15 -4.73
C TYR A 76 16.18 -0.89 -4.59
N LEU A 77 16.69 -0.79 -3.35
CA LEU A 77 18.12 -0.63 -3.06
C LEU A 77 18.93 -1.85 -3.51
N PHE A 78 18.46 -3.07 -3.27
CA PHE A 78 19.13 -4.28 -3.72
C PHE A 78 19.12 -4.40 -5.24
N ALA A 79 18.00 -4.09 -5.90
CA ALA A 79 17.94 -4.06 -7.36
C ALA A 79 18.89 -3.00 -7.94
N LEU A 80 19.04 -1.84 -7.28
CA LEU A 80 20.03 -0.83 -7.63
C LEU A 80 21.46 -1.35 -7.50
N ILE A 81 21.79 -1.97 -6.36
CA ILE A 81 23.12 -2.54 -6.09
C ILE A 81 23.44 -3.62 -7.12
N ASP A 82 22.54 -4.59 -7.31
CA ASP A 82 22.68 -5.66 -8.31
C ASP A 82 22.88 -5.07 -9.72
N PHE A 83 22.10 -4.04 -10.08
CA PHE A 83 22.23 -3.37 -11.38
C PHE A 83 23.57 -2.63 -11.55
N THR A 84 24.14 -2.07 -10.47
CA THR A 84 25.42 -1.34 -10.51
C THR A 84 26.64 -2.24 -10.40
N GLU A 85 26.60 -3.27 -9.55
CA GLU A 85 27.75 -4.11 -9.21
C GLU A 85 27.86 -5.34 -10.10
N ASP A 86 26.74 -5.95 -10.48
CA ASP A 86 26.70 -7.09 -11.42
C ASP A 86 25.52 -6.98 -12.39
N PRO A 87 25.61 -6.08 -13.39
CA PRO A 87 24.53 -5.84 -14.34
C PRO A 87 24.11 -7.09 -15.12
N LYS A 88 25.05 -8.02 -15.34
CA LYS A 88 24.80 -9.24 -16.11
C LYS A 88 23.90 -10.19 -15.32
N THR A 89 24.24 -10.47 -14.07
CA THR A 89 23.43 -11.32 -13.21
C THR A 89 22.05 -10.72 -12.96
N PHE A 90 21.97 -9.39 -12.79
CA PHE A 90 20.68 -8.69 -12.72
C PHE A 90 19.83 -8.94 -13.97
N TYR A 91 20.41 -8.75 -15.16
CA TYR A 91 19.71 -8.93 -16.43
C TYR A 91 19.22 -10.36 -16.62
N GLU A 92 20.04 -11.36 -16.33
CA GLU A 92 19.67 -12.79 -16.42
C GLU A 92 18.51 -13.14 -15.47
N LYS A 93 18.57 -12.68 -14.21
CA LYS A 93 17.48 -12.85 -13.25
C LYS A 93 16.19 -12.16 -13.72
N PHE A 94 16.31 -10.94 -14.26
CA PHE A 94 15.18 -10.17 -14.78
C PHE A 94 14.50 -10.89 -15.95
N LYS A 95 15.26 -11.30 -16.98
CA LYS A 95 14.70 -12.00 -18.16
C LYS A 95 14.09 -13.36 -17.82
N LYS A 96 14.52 -14.01 -16.74
CA LYS A 96 13.88 -15.25 -16.26
C LYS A 96 12.46 -15.01 -15.73
N ILE A 97 12.20 -13.84 -15.14
CA ILE A 97 10.89 -13.48 -14.57
C ILE A 97 10.03 -12.77 -15.63
N TYR A 98 10.65 -11.91 -16.44
CA TYR A 98 10.01 -11.07 -17.45
C TYR A 98 10.70 -11.28 -18.82
N PRO A 99 10.42 -12.39 -19.54
CA PRO A 99 11.14 -12.77 -20.75
C PRO A 99 10.93 -11.80 -21.92
N ASP A 100 9.75 -11.21 -22.02
CA ASP A 100 9.37 -10.30 -23.11
C ASP A 100 9.62 -8.82 -22.78
N GLU A 101 10.09 -8.53 -21.55
CA GLU A 101 10.40 -7.18 -21.12
C GLU A 101 11.91 -6.92 -21.17
N GLU A 102 12.27 -5.65 -21.32
CA GLU A 102 13.64 -5.17 -21.26
C GLU A 102 13.81 -4.29 -20.01
N PRO A 103 14.79 -4.56 -19.15
CA PRO A 103 14.97 -3.80 -17.93
C PRO A 103 15.43 -2.37 -18.27
N LEU A 104 14.55 -1.40 -18.06
CA LEU A 104 14.91 0.01 -18.02
C LEU A 104 15.05 0.45 -16.57
N PHE A 105 16.21 1.01 -16.25
CA PHE A 105 16.42 1.75 -15.03
C PHE A 105 17.37 2.90 -15.30
N TYR A 106 16.85 4.13 -15.31
CA TYR A 106 17.70 5.32 -15.37
C TYR A 106 17.14 6.41 -14.47
N THR A 107 18.04 7.23 -13.96
CA THR A 107 17.71 8.36 -13.10
C THR A 107 18.35 9.63 -13.64
N TYR A 108 17.66 10.76 -13.50
CA TYR A 108 18.19 12.07 -13.84
C TYR A 108 17.63 13.14 -12.88
N PRO A 109 18.37 14.22 -12.60
CA PRO A 109 17.88 15.25 -11.68
C PRO A 109 16.70 16.00 -12.29
N CYS A 110 15.66 16.26 -11.49
CA CYS A 110 14.55 17.11 -11.92
C CYS A 110 14.98 18.57 -12.03
N SER A 111 14.79 19.18 -13.20
CA SER A 111 15.10 20.61 -13.45
C SER A 111 14.31 21.61 -12.61
N VAL A 112 13.26 21.18 -11.91
CA VAL A 112 12.42 22.05 -11.06
C VAL A 112 12.82 21.93 -9.58
N CYS A 113 12.96 20.71 -9.05
CA CYS A 113 13.20 20.48 -7.62
C CYS A 113 14.58 19.88 -7.29
N GLY A 114 15.38 19.52 -8.30
CA GLY A 114 16.67 18.86 -8.13
C GLY A 114 16.61 17.39 -7.68
N GLN A 115 15.44 16.89 -7.24
CA GLN A 115 15.27 15.51 -6.81
C GLN A 115 15.32 14.53 -8.00
N PRO A 116 15.82 13.30 -7.82
CA PRO A 116 15.98 12.34 -8.90
C PRO A 116 14.62 11.88 -9.45
N VAL A 117 14.46 11.96 -10.77
CA VAL A 117 13.38 11.33 -11.51
C VAL A 117 13.81 9.90 -11.82
N VAL A 118 13.02 8.93 -11.37
CA VAL A 118 13.27 7.50 -11.64
C VAL A 118 12.35 7.06 -12.77
N ALA A 119 12.94 6.56 -13.85
CA ALA A 119 12.21 5.99 -14.96
C ALA A 119 12.52 4.49 -15.10
N ASN A 120 11.46 3.70 -15.21
CA ASN A 120 11.54 2.24 -15.31
C ASN A 120 10.57 1.68 -16.37
N HIS A 121 10.70 0.39 -16.69
CA HIS A 121 9.91 -0.29 -17.73
C HIS A 121 8.39 -0.21 -17.53
N ARG A 122 7.90 0.01 -16.30
CA ARG A 122 6.46 0.12 -15.99
C ARG A 122 5.86 1.51 -16.23
N SER A 123 6.71 2.50 -16.51
CA SER A 123 6.30 3.91 -16.58
C SER A 123 5.76 4.36 -17.94
N ASN A 124 5.72 3.50 -18.97
CA ASN A 124 5.22 3.88 -20.29
C ASN A 124 4.71 2.67 -21.11
N SER A 125 3.79 2.92 -22.05
CA SER A 125 3.26 1.94 -23.01
C SER A 125 4.19 1.70 -24.22
N ALA A 126 5.47 2.06 -24.12
CA ALA A 126 6.39 2.04 -25.26
C ALA A 126 6.95 0.62 -25.48
N LYS A 127 7.24 0.28 -26.74
CA LYS A 127 7.68 -1.07 -27.12
C LYS A 127 9.14 -1.33 -26.80
N THR A 128 9.95 -0.28 -26.68
CA THR A 128 11.37 -0.40 -26.37
C THR A 128 11.82 0.59 -25.30
N VAL A 129 12.80 0.18 -24.48
CA VAL A 129 13.53 0.97 -23.49
C VAL A 129 14.02 2.30 -24.06
N ARG A 130 14.54 2.27 -25.29
CA ARG A 130 15.06 3.44 -26.01
C ARG A 130 13.97 4.46 -26.31
N GLU A 131 12.79 4.02 -26.75
CA GLU A 131 11.64 4.91 -26.98
C GLU A 131 11.20 5.59 -25.69
N VAL A 132 11.17 4.86 -24.55
CA VAL A 132 10.85 5.44 -23.24
C VAL A 132 11.84 6.54 -22.88
N VAL A 133 13.14 6.30 -23.02
CA VAL A 133 14.18 7.28 -22.67
C VAL A 133 14.04 8.54 -23.52
N ILE A 134 13.94 8.38 -24.84
CA ILE A 134 13.82 9.52 -25.77
C ILE A 134 12.55 10.31 -25.43
N LYS A 135 11.39 9.65 -25.41
CA LYS A 135 10.09 10.29 -25.16
C LYS A 135 10.05 11.01 -23.82
N THR A 136 10.59 10.39 -22.77
CA THR A 136 10.61 10.98 -21.43
C THR A 136 11.49 12.23 -21.39
N LEU A 137 12.67 12.20 -22.02
CA LEU A 137 13.60 13.33 -22.03
C LEU A 137 13.12 14.47 -22.96
N THR A 138 12.45 14.15 -24.07
CA THR A 138 12.04 15.15 -25.07
C THR A 138 10.63 15.70 -24.85
N GLU A 139 9.66 14.87 -24.47
CA GLU A 139 8.25 15.27 -24.36
C GLU A 139 7.80 15.52 -22.91
N GLY A 140 8.37 14.78 -21.95
CA GLY A 140 8.01 14.91 -20.52
C GLY A 140 8.66 16.09 -19.81
N GLY A 141 9.61 16.75 -20.47
CA GLY A 141 10.53 17.71 -19.86
C GLY A 141 11.55 17.01 -18.94
N TRP A 142 12.66 17.69 -18.65
CA TRP A 142 13.69 17.15 -17.75
C TRP A 142 13.25 17.26 -16.29
N GLY A 143 12.21 16.55 -15.86
CA GLY A 143 11.69 16.65 -14.49
C GLY A 143 10.43 15.85 -14.18
N HIS A 144 10.05 15.81 -12.90
CA HIS A 144 8.80 15.18 -12.48
C HIS A 144 7.58 15.89 -13.09
N LYS A 145 6.64 15.11 -13.63
CA LYS A 145 5.37 15.64 -14.16
C LYS A 145 4.63 16.54 -13.16
N CYS A 146 4.52 16.10 -11.90
CA CYS A 146 3.89 16.91 -10.84
C CYS A 146 4.60 18.26 -10.61
N CYS A 147 5.92 18.35 -10.82
CA CYS A 147 6.69 19.56 -10.55
C CYS A 147 6.49 20.56 -11.69
N PHE A 148 6.42 20.07 -12.94
CA PHE A 148 6.02 20.90 -14.07
C PHE A 148 4.59 21.40 -13.95
N GLU A 149 3.64 20.54 -13.55
CA GLU A 149 2.25 20.96 -13.33
C GLU A 149 2.14 22.06 -12.27
N VAL A 150 2.97 22.01 -11.21
CA VAL A 150 3.02 23.10 -10.22
C VAL A 150 3.66 24.36 -10.79
N LYS A 151 4.78 24.23 -11.52
CA LYS A 151 5.47 25.35 -12.18
C LYS A 151 4.57 26.06 -13.20
N GLU A 152 3.73 25.32 -13.91
CA GLU A 152 2.77 25.82 -14.91
C GLU A 152 1.44 26.29 -14.29
N GLY A 153 1.29 26.22 -12.96
CA GLY A 153 0.05 26.63 -12.27
C GLY A 153 -1.14 25.68 -12.43
N LYS A 154 -0.95 24.49 -13.02
CA LYS A 154 -1.99 23.46 -13.20
C LYS A 154 -2.24 22.65 -11.93
N ARG A 155 -1.32 22.67 -10.97
CA ARG A 155 -1.39 21.93 -9.70
C ARG A 155 -0.91 22.80 -8.54
N MET A 156 -1.57 22.71 -7.39
CA MET A 156 -1.25 23.58 -6.23
C MET A 156 -0.01 23.16 -5.44
N SER A 157 0.37 21.88 -5.47
CA SER A 157 1.54 21.38 -4.75
C SER A 157 2.05 20.05 -5.32
N CYS A 158 3.34 19.78 -5.16
CA CYS A 158 3.93 18.47 -5.42
C CYS A 158 4.74 18.02 -4.19
N PRO A 159 4.70 16.72 -3.79
CA PRO A 159 5.51 16.16 -2.70
C PRO A 159 7.02 16.43 -2.79
N HIS A 160 7.55 16.67 -3.99
CA HIS A 160 8.98 16.92 -4.22
C HIS A 160 9.38 18.38 -4.09
N LEU A 161 8.41 19.31 -4.05
CA LEU A 161 8.68 20.73 -3.86
C LEU A 161 8.64 21.05 -2.36
N PRO A 162 9.53 21.93 -1.86
CA PRO A 162 9.48 22.38 -0.48
C PRO A 162 8.08 22.96 -0.18
N LYS A 163 7.51 22.59 0.97
CA LYS A 163 6.27 23.18 1.47
C LYS A 163 6.55 24.64 1.88
N GLY A 164 6.53 25.54 0.91
CA GLY A 164 6.78 26.97 1.12
C GLY A 164 7.91 27.50 0.24
N LEU A 165 7.58 27.85 -0.99
CA LEU A 165 8.18 28.99 -1.65
C LEU A 165 7.05 29.99 -1.82
N LYS A 166 6.93 30.89 -0.84
CA LYS A 166 6.21 32.16 -1.02
C LYS A 166 7.05 33.04 -1.95
#